data_AF-A0A7C7UDU7-F1
#
_entry.id   AF-A0A7C7UDU7-F1
#
_cell.length_a   1.000
_cell.length_b   1.000
_cell.length_c   1.000
_cell.angle_alpha   90.00
_cell.angle_beta   90.00
_cell.angle_gamma   90.00
#
_symmetry.space_group_name_H-M   'P 1'
#
loop_
_entity.id
_entity.type
_entity.pdbx_description
1 polymer ?
#
loop_
_entity_poly.entity_id
_entity_poly.type
_entity_poly.pdbx_seq_one_letter_code
_entity_poly.pdbx_strand_id
1 'polypeptide(L)' 'MAYVLINVEMGAEPDILKKLRKLPNVKEAHSVYGLYDLVAEVEFETLSGLKDYIYKHI' A
#
# COMPACT_ATOMS: atom_id res chain seq x y z
N MET A 1 3.74 11.50 -5.89
CA MET A 1 3.73 10.93 -4.53
C MET A 1 2.29 10.84 -4.03
N ALA A 2 1.90 9.72 -3.45
CA ALA A 2 0.59 9.53 -2.84
C ALA A 2 0.71 8.63 -1.60
N TYR A 3 -0.27 8.75 -0.71
CA TYR A 3 -0.44 7.85 0.43
C TYR A 3 -1.68 7.01 0.22
N VAL A 4 -1.53 5.70 0.34
CA VAL A 4 -2.63 4.73 0.26
C VAL A 4 -2.90 4.19 1.65
N LEU A 5 -4.15 4.33 2.09
CA LEU A 5 -4.65 3.77 3.36
C LEU A 5 -5.34 2.44 3.06
N ILE A 6 -4.96 1.38 3.77
CA ILE A 6 -5.33 0.02 3.44
C ILE A 6 -5.95 -0.63 4.67
N ASN A 7 -7.15 -1.19 4.48
CA ASN A 7 -7.75 -2.16 5.40
C ASN A 7 -7.44 -3.56 4.89
N VAL A 8 -7.14 -4.48 5.79
CA VAL A 8 -6.77 -5.85 5.50
C VAL A 8 -7.64 -6.79 6.30
N GLU A 9 -7.86 -7.98 5.75
CA GLU A 9 -8.54 -9.03 6.50
C GLU A 9 -7.70 -9.43 7.71
N MET A 10 -8.38 -9.76 8.81
CA MET A 10 -7.75 -10.09 10.08
C MET A 10 -6.69 -11.18 9.92
N GLY A 11 -5.46 -10.89 10.36
CA GLY A 11 -4.32 -11.81 10.30
C GLY A 11 -3.50 -11.76 9.01
N ALA A 12 -3.95 -11.04 7.97
CA ALA A 12 -3.21 -10.88 6.71
C ALA A 12 -2.22 -9.70 6.72
N GLU A 13 -2.26 -8.85 7.75
CA GLU A 13 -1.48 -7.61 7.85
C GLU A 13 0.04 -7.85 7.68
N PRO A 14 0.66 -8.84 8.35
CA PRO A 14 2.11 -9.06 8.24
C PRO A 14 2.54 -9.47 6.82
N ASP A 15 1.73 -10.30 6.16
CA ASP A 15 2.03 -10.81 4.82
C ASP A 15 1.83 -9.74 3.75
N ILE A 16 0.76 -8.94 3.88
CA ILE A 16 0.48 -7.81 2.98
C ILE A 16 1.58 -6.75 3.14
N LEU A 17 1.96 -6.40 4.37
CA LEU A 17 3.04 -5.44 4.63
C LEU A 17 4.36 -5.90 4.01
N LYS A 18 4.69 -7.20 4.13
CA LYS A 18 5.89 -7.79 3.51
C LYS A 18 5.83 -7.76 1.99
N LYS A 19 4.66 -7.94 1.37
CA LYS A 19 4.46 -7.82 -0.08
C LYS A 19 4.63 -6.37 -0.53
N LEU A 20 3.98 -5.42 0.14
CA LEU A 20 4.06 -3.98 -0.19
C LEU A 20 5.51 -3.49 -0.20
N ARG A 21 6.32 -3.86 0.81
CA ARG A 21 7.74 -3.47 0.90
C ARG A 21 8.64 -4.02 -0.21
N LYS A 22 8.18 -5.02 -0.98
CA LYS A 22 8.93 -5.57 -2.12
C LYS A 22 8.57 -4.90 -3.44
N LEU A 23 7.53 -4.08 -3.45
CA LEU A 23 7.05 -3.43 -4.66
C LEU A 23 7.94 -2.22 -4.98
N PRO A 24 8.43 -2.09 -6.22
CA PRO A 24 9.41 -1.05 -6.57
C PRO A 24 8.86 0.38 -6.43
N ASN A 25 7.54 0.54 -6.54
CA ASN A 25 6.89 1.84 -6.49
C ASN A 25 6.40 2.22 -5.08
N VAL A 26 6.65 1.35 -4.09
CA VAL A 26 6.38 1.61 -2.67
C VAL A 26 7.68 2.09 -2.03
N LYS A 27 7.72 3.36 -1.61
CA LYS A 27 8.86 3.90 -0.86
C LYS A 27 8.90 3.33 0.54
N GLU A 28 7.76 3.37 1.21
CA GLU A 28 7.61 2.88 2.57
C GLU A 28 6.22 2.30 2.80
N ALA A 29 6.13 1.33 3.70
CA ALA A 29 4.86 0.80 4.18
C ALA A 29 4.97 0.42 5.66
N HIS A 30 3.94 0.77 6.42
CA HIS A 30 3.88 0.63 7.87
C HIS A 30 2.50 0.18 8.32
N SER A 31 2.45 -0.65 9.37
CA SER A 31 1.22 -0.87 10.11
C SER A 31 0.92 0.36 10.95
N VAL A 32 -0.35 0.72 11.03
CA VAL A 32 -0.82 1.86 11.82
C VAL A 32 -1.85 1.39 12.83
N TYR A 33 -1.93 2.10 13.95
CA TYR A 33 -2.98 1.89 14.93
C TYR A 33 -4.11 2.88 14.63
N GLY A 34 -5.27 2.41 14.19
CA GLY A 34 -6.38 3.30 13.82
C GLY A 34 -7.51 2.60 13.07
N LEU A 35 -8.27 3.39 12.29
CA LEU A 35 -9.36 2.90 11.45
C LEU A 35 -8.85 2.04 10.28
N TYR A 36 -7.60 2.24 9.89
CA TYR A 36 -6.91 1.50 8.85
C TYR A 36 -5.82 0.66 9.50
N ASP A 37 -5.43 -0.41 8.82
CA ASP A 37 -4.42 -1.33 9.34
C ASP A 37 -3.02 -0.97 8.83
N LEU A 38 -2.90 -0.48 7.58
CA LEU A 38 -1.64 -0.13 6.95
C LEU A 38 -1.70 1.23 6.23
N VAL A 39 -0.54 1.88 6.13
CA VAL A 39 -0.27 3.02 5.24
C VAL A 39 0.91 2.72 4.33
N ALA A 40 0.81 3.07 3.05
CA ALA A 40 1.90 2.97 2.09
C ALA A 40 2.15 4.31 1.39
N GLU A 41 3.42 4.74 1.37
CA GLU A 41 3.88 5.84 0.52
C GLU A 41 4.28 5.28 -0.85
N VAL A 42 3.67 5.80 -1.90
CA VAL A 42 3.90 5.34 -3.27
C VAL A 42 4.30 6.47 -4.21
N GLU A 43 5.17 6.13 -5.15
CA GLU A 43 5.69 7.04 -6.17
C GLU A 43 5.31 6.57 -7.57
N PHE A 44 4.62 7.44 -8.29
CA PHE A 44 4.18 7.25 -9.67
C PHE A 44 4.29 8.58 -10.42
N GLU A 45 4.65 8.51 -11.69
CA GLU A 45 4.76 9.68 -12.57
C GLU A 45 3.39 10.29 -12.88
N THR A 46 2.33 9.46 -12.90
CA THR A 46 0.98 9.90 -13.23
C THR A 46 -0.05 9.30 -12.28
N LEU A 47 -1.15 10.03 -12.07
CA LEU A 47 -2.28 9.56 -11.28
C LEU A 47 -3.00 8.37 -11.93
N SER A 48 -2.97 8.29 -13.27
CA SER A 48 -3.49 7.13 -14.00
C SER A 48 -2.68 5.87 -13.70
N GLY A 49 -1.34 5.97 -13.73
CA GLY A 49 -0.46 4.85 -13.39
C GLY A 49 -0.66 4.36 -11.96
N LEU A 50 -0.88 5.27 -11.01
CA LEU A 50 -1.24 4.92 -9.64
C LEU A 50 -2.57 4.15 -9.57
N LYS A 51 -3.62 4.63 -10.24
CA LYS A 51 -4.93 3.97 -10.26
C LYS A 51 -4.83 2.56 -10.82
N ASP A 52 -4.20 2.40 -11.98
CA ASP A 52 -4.04 1.11 -12.64
C ASP A 52 -3.24 0.13 -11.77
N TYR A 53 -2.27 0.64 -11.01
CA TYR A 53 -1.47 -0.15 -10.11
C TYR A 53 -2.28 -0.68 -8.92
N ILE A 54 -3.03 0.20 -8.25
CA ILE A 54 -3.92 -0.16 -7.14
C ILE A 54 -4.88 -1.26 -7.61
N TYR A 55 -5.63 -1.03 -8.69
CA TYR A 55 -6.61 -2.01 -9.19
C TYR A 55 -6.05 -3.40 -9.51
N LYS A 56 -4.76 -3.52 -9.81
CA LYS A 56 -4.13 -4.79 -10.20
C LYS A 56 -3.46 -5.53 -9.05
N HIS A 57 -3.07 -4.83 -7.98
CA HIS A 57 -2.16 -5.37 -6.96
C HIS A 57 -2.65 -5.23 -5.52
N ILE A 58 -3.61 -4.35 -5.26
CA ILE A 58 -4.16 -4.03 -3.93
C ILE A 58 -5.67 -4.25 -3.96
#